data_AF-A0A963VVR1-F1
#
_entry.id   AF-A0A963VVR1-F1
#
_cell.length_a   1.000
_cell.length_b   1.000
_cell.length_c   1.000
_cell.angle_alpha   90.00
_cell.angle_beta   90.00
_cell.angle_gamma   90.00
#
_symmetry.space_group_name_H-M   'P 1'
#
loop_
_entity.id
_entity.type
_entity.pdbx_description
1 polymer ?
#
loop_
_entity_poly.entity_id
_entity_poly.type
_entity_poly.pdbx_seq_one_letter_code
_entity_poly.pdbx_strand_id
1 'polypeptide(L)' 'LLRRVQDDVAEVAKVEAFPRMEGRQMLMVLAPK' A
#
# COMPACT_ATOMS: atom_id res chain seq x y z
N LEU A 1 3.01 -7.65 6.19
CA LEU A 1 2.48 -6.44 6.86
C LEU A 1 1.75 -5.53 5.89
N LEU A 2 2.39 -5.05 4.81
CA LEU A 2 1.75 -4.16 3.82
C LEU A 2 0.42 -4.69 3.25
N ARG A 3 0.33 -6.02 3.03
CA ARG A 3 -0.90 -6.66 2.55
C ARG A 3 -2.06 -6.60 3.56
N ARG A 4 -1.77 -6.73 4.85
CA ARG A 4 -2.78 -6.57 5.91
C ARG A 4 -3.28 -5.13 5.97
N VAL A 5 -2.36 -4.16 5.88
CA VAL A 5 -2.72 -2.73 5.85
C VAL A 5 -3.56 -2.40 4.61
N GLN A 6 -3.24 -3.01 3.46
CA GLN A 6 -4.04 -2.88 2.24
C GLN A 6 -5.48 -3.39 2.44
N ASP A 7 -5.64 -4.56 3.06
CA ASP A 7 -6.96 -5.15 3.33
C ASP A 7 -7.75 -4.29 4.33
N ASP A 8 -7.10 -3.77 5.38
CA ASP A 8 -7.72 -2.93 6.42
C ASP A 8 -8.24 -1.57 5.86
N VAL A 9 -7.70 -1.10 4.74
CA VAL A 9 -8.06 0.21 4.14
C VAL A 9 -8.72 0.09 2.77
N ALA A 10 -9.05 -1.12 2.32
CA ALA A 10 -9.64 -1.39 1.00
C ALA A 10 -11.01 -0.70 0.78
N GLU A 11 -11.71 -0.36 1.86
CA GLU A 11 -12.98 0.37 1.79
C GLU A 11 -12.80 1.84 1.41
N VAL A 12 -11.73 2.48 1.88
CA VAL A 12 -11.51 3.94 1.78
C VAL A 12 -10.37 4.35 0.85
N ALA A 13 -9.49 3.41 0.48
CA ALA A 13 -8.33 3.68 -0.35
C ALA A 13 -8.12 2.58 -1.41
N LYS A 14 -7.43 2.93 -2.49
CA LYS A 14 -7.00 2.04 -3.58
C LYS A 14 -5.48 2.01 -3.69
N VAL A 15 -4.93 0.93 -4.21
CA VAL A 15 -3.49 0.83 -4.49
C VAL A 15 -3.16 1.67 -5.72
N GLU A 16 -2.29 2.66 -5.55
CA GLU A 16 -1.76 3.46 -6.65
C GLU A 16 -0.42 2.88 -7.15
N ALA A 17 0.44 2.43 -6.22
CA ALA A 17 1.68 1.74 -6.55
C ALA A 17 1.84 0.47 -5.71
N PHE A 18 2.11 -0.65 -6.40
CA PHE A 18 2.39 -1.92 -5.77
C PHE A 18 3.66 -1.88 -4.92
N PRO A 19 3.78 -2.75 -3.89
CA PRO A 19 4.93 -2.77 -3.01
C PRO A 19 6.24 -2.92 -3.78
N ARG A 20 7.15 -1.95 -3.63
CA ARG A 20 8.48 -1.96 -4.25
C ARG A 20 9.57 -1.66 -3.23
N MET A 21 10.80 -2.09 -3.54
CA MET A 21 11.97 -1.78 -2.72
C MET A 21 12.51 -0.40 -3.10
N GLU A 22 12.52 0.53 -2.16
CA GLU A 22 13.29 1.77 -2.23
C GLU A 22 14.39 1.73 -1.16
N GLY A 23 15.62 1.52 -1.62
CA GLY A 23 16.79 1.32 -0.76
C GLY A 23 16.66 0.06 0.10
N ARG A 24 16.54 0.25 1.42
CA ARG A 24 16.39 -0.85 2.39
C ARG A 24 14.95 -1.04 2.87
N GLN A 25 14.01 -0.26 2.37
CA GLN A 25 12.61 -0.30 2.78
C GLN A 25 11.72 -0.75 1.63
N MET A 26 10.63 -1.43 1.98
CA MET A 26 9.56 -1.77 1.06
C MET A 26 8.41 -0.77 1.25
N LEU A 27 8.04 -0.08 0.19
CA LEU A 27 7.01 0.95 0.21
C LEU A 27 5.84 0.56 -0.68
N MET A 28 4.62 0.89 -0.27
CA MET A 28 3.37 0.75 -1.03
C MET A 28 2.66 2.09 -1.00
N VAL A 29 2.16 2.57 -2.15
CA VAL A 29 1.43 3.84 -2.23
C VAL A 29 -0.06 3.55 -2.36
N LEU A 30 -0.83 4.14 -1.45
CA LEU A 30 -2.29 4.09 -1.43
C LEU A 30 -2.83 5.49 -1.66
N ALA A 31 -3.92 5.58 -2.42
CA ALA A 31 -4.65 6.82 -2.64
C ALA A 31 -6.09 6.68 -2.14
N PRO A 32 -6.69 7.74 -1.57
CA PRO A 32 -8.10 7.73 -1.20
C PRO A 32 -9.00 7.47 -2.43
N LYS A 33 -10.16 6.85 -2.20
CA LYS A 33 -11.20 6.73 -3.24
C LYS A 33 -11.85 8.08 -3.53
#